data_AF-A0A2R6MLW2-F1
#
_entry.id   AF-A0A2R6MLW2-F1
#
_cell.length_a   1.000
_cell.length_b   1.000
_cell.length_c   1.000
_cell.angle_alpha   90.00
_cell.angle_beta   90.00
_cell.angle_gamma   90.00
#
_symmetry.space_group_name_H-M   'P 1'
#
loop_
_entity.id
_entity.type
_entity.pdbx_description
1 polymer ?
#
loop_
_entity_poly.entity_id
_entity_poly.type
_entity_poly.pdbx_seq_one_letter_code
_entity_poly.pdbx_strand_id
1 'polypeptide(L)'
;DIERSAIAKQFDNPSIRYSTFQRIKQVRDHEQAHVEALEGVLEAVGSDPNFASGVEFTFPYEDVGTFYDLAQVFEDTGAAAYTAAAPAVDTEKYLASAAQILAIEARHASYFRTLNNPLPPGSGTLNPFPRAFQQRLSVTDVAQRVVPFVEGVDEASQVAALVQTE
;
A
#
# COMPACT_ATOMS: atom_id res chain seq x y z
N ASP A 1 -28.76 19.41 3.35
CA ASP A 1 -29.22 18.19 4.03
C ASP A 1 -28.62 16.97 3.31
N ILE A 2 -27.33 16.70 3.54
CA ILE A 2 -26.58 15.64 2.81
C ILE A 2 -27.12 14.26 3.17
N GLU A 3 -27.56 14.09 4.42
CA GLU A 3 -28.07 12.85 5.00
C GLU A 3 -29.40 12.40 4.38
N ARG A 4 -30.17 13.30 3.75
CA ARG A 4 -31.44 12.98 3.07
C ARG A 4 -31.31 12.88 1.55
N SER A 5 -30.11 13.07 1.01
CA SER A 5 -29.86 13.04 -0.42
C SER A 5 -30.02 11.63 -1.00
N ALA A 6 -30.26 11.54 -2.31
CA ALA A 6 -30.26 10.25 -3.01
C ALA A 6 -28.91 9.52 -2.90
N ILE A 7 -27.81 10.28 -2.77
CA ILE A 7 -26.47 9.76 -2.54
C ILE A 7 -26.36 9.10 -1.17
N ALA A 8 -26.90 9.72 -0.10
CA ALA A 8 -26.91 9.11 1.23
C ALA A 8 -27.70 7.78 1.25
N LYS A 9 -28.85 7.73 0.56
CA LYS A 9 -29.66 6.50 0.43
C LYS A 9 -28.95 5.38 -0.33
N GLN A 10 -28.01 5.71 -1.21
CA GLN A 10 -27.19 4.72 -1.89
C GLN A 10 -26.38 3.93 -0.84
N PHE A 11 -25.75 4.60 0.12
CA PHE A 11 -25.01 3.96 1.21
C PHE A 11 -25.88 3.15 2.19
N ASP A 12 -27.21 3.30 2.14
CA ASP A 12 -28.16 2.46 2.87
C ASP A 12 -28.49 1.14 2.17
N ASN A 13 -28.16 1.01 0.88
CA ASN A 13 -28.41 -0.21 0.14
C ASN A 13 -27.47 -1.35 0.61
N PRO A 14 -28.00 -2.44 1.22
CA PRO A 14 -27.16 -3.55 1.71
C PRO A 14 -26.41 -4.28 0.60
N SER A 15 -26.93 -4.25 -0.64
CA SER A 15 -26.31 -4.92 -1.79
C SER A 15 -25.09 -4.20 -2.37
N ILE A 16 -24.87 -2.93 -2.01
CA ILE A 16 -23.63 -2.20 -2.35
C ILE A 16 -22.66 -2.08 -1.16
N ARG A 17 -23.08 -2.53 0.03
CA ARG A 17 -22.23 -2.60 1.21
C ARG A 17 -21.34 -3.83 1.08
N TYR A 18 -20.14 -3.63 0.54
CA TYR A 18 -19.11 -4.65 0.60
C TYR A 18 -18.79 -4.97 2.07
N SER A 19 -18.79 -6.26 2.40
CA SER A 19 -18.26 -6.70 3.69
C SER A 19 -16.77 -6.37 3.79
N THR A 20 -16.26 -6.21 5.01
CA THR A 20 -14.83 -5.99 5.24
C THR A 20 -13.97 -7.04 4.53
N PHE A 21 -14.39 -8.30 4.59
CA PHE A 21 -13.73 -9.39 3.86
C PHE A 21 -13.70 -9.18 2.34
N GLN A 22 -14.80 -8.74 1.72
CA GLN A 22 -14.80 -8.49 0.27
C GLN A 22 -13.89 -7.33 -0.11
N ARG A 23 -13.80 -6.28 0.71
CA ARG A 23 -12.88 -5.15 0.48
C ARG A 23 -11.42 -5.58 0.59
N ILE A 24 -11.08 -6.39 1.58
CA ILE A 24 -9.73 -6.94 1.73
C ILE A 24 -9.36 -7.84 0.53
N LYS A 25 -10.29 -8.66 0.03
CA LYS A 25 -10.05 -9.41 -1.22
C LYS A 25 -9.80 -8.50 -2.41
N GLN A 26 -10.54 -7.39 -2.50
CA GLN A 26 -10.33 -6.42 -3.57
C GLN A 26 -8.96 -5.75 -3.46
N VAL A 27 -8.51 -5.38 -2.26
CA VAL A 27 -7.15 -4.89 -2.01
C VAL A 27 -6.14 -5.91 -2.51
N ARG A 28 -6.24 -7.17 -2.09
CA ARG A 28 -5.37 -8.27 -2.59
C ARG A 28 -5.33 -8.34 -4.12
N ASP A 29 -6.49 -8.28 -4.77
CA ASP A 29 -6.57 -8.37 -6.24
C ASP A 29 -5.91 -7.16 -6.91
N HIS A 30 -6.01 -5.97 -6.31
CA HIS A 30 -5.27 -4.79 -6.77
C HIS A 30 -3.77 -4.94 -6.56
N GLU A 31 -3.31 -5.45 -5.42
CA GLU A 31 -1.88 -5.67 -5.18
C GLU A 31 -1.27 -6.65 -6.16
N GLN A 32 -1.99 -7.72 -6.52
CA GLN A 32 -1.56 -8.62 -7.59
C GLN A 32 -1.41 -7.88 -8.93
N ALA A 33 -2.37 -7.03 -9.28
CA ALA A 33 -2.30 -6.24 -10.51
C ALA A 33 -1.17 -5.18 -10.47
N HIS A 34 -0.85 -4.64 -9.30
CA HIS A 34 0.30 -3.74 -9.12
C HIS A 34 1.62 -4.48 -9.36
N VAL A 35 1.78 -5.70 -8.82
CA VAL A 35 2.96 -6.55 -9.04
C VAL A 35 3.12 -6.87 -10.52
N GLU A 36 2.06 -7.34 -11.20
CA GLU A 36 2.10 -7.62 -12.64
C GLU A 36 2.49 -6.39 -13.47
N ALA A 37 1.99 -5.20 -13.08
CA ALA A 37 2.36 -3.96 -13.75
C ALA A 37 3.84 -3.60 -13.55
N LEU A 38 4.39 -3.81 -12.34
CA LEU A 38 5.81 -3.58 -12.04
C LEU A 38 6.72 -4.57 -12.76
N GLU A 39 6.39 -5.86 -12.74
CA GLU A 39 7.10 -6.92 -13.49
C GLU A 39 7.16 -6.57 -14.97
N GLY A 40 6.02 -6.19 -15.57
CA GLY A 40 5.98 -5.78 -16.98
C GLY A 40 6.82 -4.54 -17.29
N VAL A 41 6.98 -3.61 -16.33
CA VAL A 41 7.89 -2.46 -16.48
C VAL A 41 9.35 -2.91 -16.43
N LEU A 42 9.70 -3.78 -15.48
CA LEU A 42 11.06 -4.32 -15.35
C LEU A 42 11.50 -5.06 -16.60
N GLU A 43 10.65 -5.96 -17.12
CA GLU A 43 10.89 -6.64 -18.41
C GLU A 43 11.10 -5.64 -19.55
N ALA A 44 10.25 -4.62 -19.65
CA ALA A 44 10.31 -3.63 -20.73
C ALA A 44 11.57 -2.77 -20.69
N VAL A 45 12.20 -2.59 -19.51
CA VAL A 45 13.48 -1.87 -19.36
C VAL A 45 14.69 -2.81 -19.34
N GLY A 46 14.49 -4.12 -19.55
CA GLY A 46 15.55 -5.12 -19.58
C GLY A 46 16.11 -5.50 -18.20
N SER A 47 15.34 -5.27 -17.14
CA SER A 47 15.63 -5.73 -15.78
C SER A 47 14.92 -7.07 -15.50
N ASP A 48 15.41 -7.83 -14.53
CA ASP A 48 14.76 -9.06 -14.09
C ASP A 48 13.50 -8.75 -13.26
N PRO A 49 12.29 -9.15 -13.70
CA PRO A 49 11.08 -9.01 -12.90
C PRO A 49 11.10 -9.88 -11.63
N ASN A 50 11.89 -10.95 -11.59
CA ASN A 50 11.97 -11.90 -10.47
C ASN A 50 13.05 -11.56 -9.45
N PHE A 51 13.53 -10.31 -9.40
CA PHE A 51 14.63 -9.87 -8.54
C PHE A 51 14.46 -10.18 -7.03
N ALA A 52 13.23 -10.50 -6.59
CA ALA A 52 12.92 -10.84 -5.21
C ALA A 52 12.57 -12.32 -4.99
N SER A 53 12.69 -13.20 -5.99
CA SER A 53 12.22 -14.60 -5.92
C SER A 53 12.93 -15.46 -4.87
N GLY A 54 14.13 -15.05 -4.43
CA GLY A 54 14.89 -15.71 -3.37
C GLY A 54 14.71 -15.07 -1.99
N VAL A 55 13.85 -14.06 -1.86
CA VAL A 55 13.61 -13.35 -0.60
C VAL A 55 12.42 -14.00 0.12
N GLU A 56 12.70 -14.53 1.30
CA GLU A 56 11.66 -15.06 2.18
C GLU A 56 11.11 -13.94 3.07
N PHE A 57 9.78 -13.91 3.22
CA PHE A 57 9.08 -12.91 4.03
C PHE A 57 8.26 -13.57 5.12
N THR A 58 8.33 -13.00 6.33
CA THR A 58 7.49 -13.40 7.46
C THR A 58 6.60 -12.24 7.90
N PHE A 59 5.30 -12.50 8.02
CA PHE A 59 4.29 -11.50 8.38
C PHE A 59 3.64 -11.90 9.72
N PRO A 60 4.09 -11.36 10.85
CA PRO A 60 3.54 -11.71 12.15
C PRO A 60 2.18 -11.02 12.35
N TYR A 61 1.09 -11.77 12.19
CA TYR A 61 -0.25 -11.39 12.63
C TYR A 61 -0.94 -12.59 13.28
N GLU A 62 -1.61 -12.37 14.41
CA GLU A 62 -2.29 -13.43 15.16
C GLU A 62 -3.82 -13.27 15.09
N ASP A 63 -4.27 -12.08 14.72
CA ASP A 63 -5.67 -11.73 14.64
C ASP A 63 -5.93 -10.69 13.55
N VAL A 64 -7.20 -10.34 13.38
CA VAL A 64 -7.66 -9.41 12.35
C VAL A 64 -7.20 -7.98 12.62
N GLY A 65 -7.00 -7.58 13.89
CA GLY A 65 -6.52 -6.24 14.23
C GLY A 65 -5.05 -6.07 13.86
N THR A 66 -4.21 -7.01 14.27
CA THR A 66 -2.79 -7.07 13.90
C THR A 66 -2.59 -7.16 12.38
N PHE A 67 -3.47 -7.86 11.67
CA PHE A 67 -3.50 -7.83 10.20
C PHE A 67 -3.80 -6.44 9.63
N TYR A 68 -4.77 -5.70 10.17
CA TYR A 68 -5.07 -4.35 9.70
C TYR A 68 -3.95 -3.35 9.98
N ASP A 69 -3.31 -3.44 11.14
CA ASP A 69 -2.13 -2.63 11.47
C ASP A 69 -1.01 -2.89 10.46
N LEU A 70 -0.75 -4.16 10.17
CA LEU A 70 0.27 -4.58 9.22
C LEU A 70 -0.04 -4.08 7.81
N ALA A 71 -1.27 -4.29 7.34
CA ALA A 71 -1.72 -3.80 6.04
C ALA A 71 -1.60 -2.27 5.95
N GLN A 72 -2.00 -1.53 6.98
CA GLN A 72 -1.83 -0.08 7.01
C GLN A 72 -0.36 0.33 6.85
N VAL A 73 0.58 -0.37 7.50
CA VAL A 73 2.02 -0.10 7.38
C VAL A 73 2.51 -0.32 5.95
N PHE A 74 2.09 -1.40 5.29
CA PHE A 74 2.51 -1.69 3.92
C PHE A 74 1.98 -0.67 2.92
N GLU A 75 0.68 -0.38 2.94
CA GLU A 75 0.04 0.58 2.02
C GLU A 75 0.61 2.00 2.21
N ASP A 76 0.92 2.39 3.46
CA ASP A 76 1.61 3.65 3.74
C ASP A 76 3.02 3.70 3.18
N THR A 77 3.71 2.56 3.22
CA THR A 77 5.08 2.43 2.75
C THR A 77 5.11 2.43 1.22
N GLY A 78 4.23 1.68 0.57
CA GLY A 78 4.04 1.67 -0.88
C GLY A 78 3.71 3.06 -1.43
N ALA A 79 2.67 3.70 -0.91
CA ALA A 79 2.29 5.05 -1.32
C ALA A 79 3.45 6.07 -1.13
N ALA A 80 4.20 5.97 -0.02
CA ALA A 80 5.31 6.88 0.21
C ALA A 80 6.54 6.59 -0.67
N ALA A 81 6.77 5.33 -1.03
CA ALA A 81 7.82 4.92 -1.96
C ALA A 81 7.54 5.45 -3.38
N TYR A 82 6.31 5.27 -3.90
CA TYR A 82 5.92 5.83 -5.20
C TYR A 82 6.05 7.36 -5.24
N THR A 83 5.64 8.04 -4.17
CA THR A 83 5.76 9.51 -4.08
C THR A 83 7.22 9.97 -4.09
N ALA A 84 8.12 9.21 -3.46
CA ALA A 84 9.55 9.50 -3.46
C ALA A 84 10.24 9.16 -4.79
N ALA A 85 9.79 8.11 -5.47
CA ALA A 85 10.32 7.68 -6.76
C ALA A 85 9.87 8.60 -7.91
N ALA A 86 8.73 9.28 -7.79
CA ALA A 86 8.14 10.10 -8.86
C ALA A 86 9.13 11.06 -9.58
N PRO A 87 10.05 11.79 -8.90
CA PRO A 87 11.02 12.66 -9.57
C PRO A 87 12.12 11.92 -10.34
N ALA A 88 12.31 10.62 -10.12
CA ALA A 88 13.31 9.78 -10.79
C ALA A 88 12.75 9.04 -12.02
N VAL A 89 11.45 9.13 -12.28
CA VAL A 89 10.80 8.48 -13.42
C VAL A 89 10.79 9.43 -14.62
N ASP A 90 11.82 9.33 -15.46
CA ASP A 90 12.01 10.21 -16.63
C ASP A 90 11.18 9.79 -17.86
N THR A 91 10.52 8.62 -17.81
CA THR A 91 9.69 8.12 -18.91
C THR A 91 8.21 8.40 -18.64
N GLU A 92 7.62 9.31 -19.41
CA GLU A 92 6.21 9.72 -19.27
C GLU A 92 5.23 8.52 -19.25
N LYS A 93 5.51 7.49 -20.07
CA LYS A 93 4.75 6.22 -20.11
C LYS A 93 4.65 5.56 -18.72
N TYR A 94 5.72 5.57 -17.94
CA TYR A 94 5.75 4.92 -16.63
C TYR A 94 5.23 5.83 -15.51
N LEU A 95 5.35 7.14 -15.67
CA LEU A 95 4.83 8.11 -14.71
C LEU A 95 3.30 7.97 -14.56
N ALA A 96 2.57 7.78 -15.66
CA ALA A 96 1.12 7.59 -15.62
C ALA A 96 0.72 6.32 -14.85
N SER A 97 1.41 5.19 -15.07
CA SER A 97 1.14 3.95 -14.33
C SER A 97 1.52 4.07 -12.86
N ALA A 98 2.69 4.63 -12.55
CA ALA A 98 3.15 4.86 -11.18
C ALA A 98 2.20 5.78 -10.40
N ALA A 99 1.67 6.84 -11.04
CA ALA A 99 0.69 7.73 -10.43
C ALA A 99 -0.65 7.04 -10.15
N GLN A 100 -1.07 6.11 -11.02
CA GLN A 100 -2.27 5.32 -10.80
C GLN A 100 -2.12 4.38 -9.60
N ILE A 101 -1.00 3.65 -9.50
CA ILE A 101 -0.74 2.75 -8.37
C ILE A 101 -0.68 3.55 -7.07
N LEU A 102 0.09 4.66 -7.03
CA LEU A 102 0.15 5.57 -5.89
C LEU A 102 -1.25 5.99 -5.40
N ALA A 103 -2.15 6.34 -6.31
CA ALA A 103 -3.49 6.78 -5.94
C ALA A 103 -4.35 5.65 -5.36
N ILE A 104 -4.12 4.39 -5.77
CA ILE A 104 -4.82 3.21 -5.24
C ILE A 104 -4.27 2.82 -3.87
N GLU A 105 -2.95 2.75 -3.71
CA GLU A 105 -2.25 2.53 -2.44
C GLU A 105 -2.73 3.52 -1.36
N ALA A 106 -2.82 4.81 -1.71
CA ALA A 106 -3.33 5.83 -0.78
C ALA A 106 -4.80 5.58 -0.35
N ARG A 107 -5.63 4.99 -1.22
CA ARG A 107 -7.03 4.62 -0.89
C ARG A 107 -7.08 3.40 0.01
N HIS A 108 -6.24 2.40 -0.24
CA HIS A 108 -6.12 1.24 0.64
C HIS A 108 -5.63 1.65 2.03
N ALA A 109 -4.59 2.49 2.10
CA ALA A 109 -4.05 3.02 3.34
C ALA A 109 -5.13 3.78 4.15
N SER A 110 -5.97 4.56 3.47
CA SER A 110 -7.12 5.25 4.08
C SER A 110 -8.19 4.28 4.59
N TYR A 111 -8.44 3.20 3.84
CA TYR A 111 -9.37 2.15 4.23
C TYR A 111 -8.91 1.42 5.51
N PHE A 112 -7.65 0.97 5.59
CA PHE A 112 -7.14 0.29 6.79
C PHE A 112 -7.10 1.20 8.02
N ARG A 113 -6.80 2.49 7.87
CA ARG A 113 -6.97 3.47 8.98
C ARG A 113 -8.40 3.53 9.49
N THR A 114 -9.38 3.45 8.59
CA THR A 114 -10.80 3.43 8.96
C THR A 114 -11.16 2.17 9.74
N LEU A 115 -10.56 1.03 9.39
CA LEU A 115 -10.75 -0.24 10.11
C LEU A 115 -10.08 -0.25 11.49
N ASN A 116 -8.87 0.31 11.60
CA ASN A 116 -8.13 0.42 12.85
C ASN A 116 -8.78 1.39 13.85
N ASN A 117 -9.66 2.28 13.39
CA ASN A 117 -10.43 3.13 14.28
C ASN A 117 -11.82 3.49 13.72
N PRO A 118 -12.88 2.72 14.03
CA PRO A 118 -14.24 3.13 13.74
C PRO A 118 -14.61 4.32 14.65
N LEU A 119 -14.42 5.54 14.17
CA LEU A 119 -14.59 6.77 14.95
C LEU A 119 -15.98 6.91 15.61
N PRO A 120 -16.07 7.18 16.93
CA PRO A 120 -17.18 7.94 17.52
C PRO A 120 -17.05 9.44 17.16
N PRO A 121 -18.16 10.19 17.04
CA PRO A 121 -18.11 11.61 16.67
C PRO A 121 -17.23 12.43 17.63
N GLY A 122 -16.21 13.11 17.11
CA GLY A 122 -15.36 14.06 17.85
C GLY A 122 -14.01 13.53 18.36
N SER A 123 -13.66 12.27 18.11
CA SER A 123 -12.38 11.71 18.56
C SER A 123 -11.24 12.05 17.58
N GLY A 124 -10.27 12.86 18.02
CA GLY A 124 -9.05 13.20 17.28
C GLY A 124 -8.03 12.05 17.17
N THR A 125 -8.48 10.80 17.13
CA THR A 125 -7.64 9.59 17.09
C THR A 125 -7.64 9.06 15.65
N LEU A 126 -6.46 9.08 15.02
CA LEU A 126 -6.13 8.60 13.66
C LEU A 126 -7.18 8.84 12.56
N ASN A 127 -7.03 10.00 11.92
CA ASN A 127 -7.74 10.42 10.72
C ASN A 127 -7.36 9.55 9.50
N PRO A 128 -8.31 8.99 8.73
CA PRO A 128 -8.04 8.25 7.48
C PRO A 128 -7.34 9.09 6.39
N PHE A 129 -7.24 10.40 6.61
CA PHE A 129 -6.53 11.38 5.78
C PHE A 129 -5.58 12.20 6.67
N PRO A 130 -4.53 11.59 7.23
CA PRO A 130 -3.79 12.17 8.35
C PRO A 130 -2.99 13.43 7.98
N ARG A 131 -2.75 13.69 6.69
CA ARG A 131 -1.88 14.76 6.18
C ARG A 131 -2.41 15.29 4.85
N ALA A 132 -2.08 16.55 4.55
CA ALA A 132 -2.43 17.18 3.27
C ALA A 132 -1.54 16.74 2.09
N PHE A 133 -0.34 16.25 2.39
CA PHE A 133 0.62 15.78 1.40
C PHE A 133 1.07 14.35 1.73
N GLN A 134 1.17 13.52 0.69
CA GLN A 134 1.73 12.19 0.82
C GLN A 134 3.20 12.27 1.22
N GLN A 135 3.61 11.42 2.15
CA GLN A 135 5.01 11.37 2.58
C GLN A 135 5.90 10.89 1.44
N ARG A 136 7.15 11.33 1.46
CA ARG A 136 8.22 10.76 0.66
C ARG A 136 9.14 10.04 1.61
N LEU A 137 9.29 8.73 1.43
CA LEU A 137 10.29 7.95 2.16
C LEU A 137 11.50 7.74 1.28
N SER A 138 12.70 7.93 1.85
CA SER A 138 13.91 7.51 1.15
C SER A 138 13.90 5.98 0.97
N VAL A 139 14.70 5.46 0.04
CA VAL A 139 14.88 4.01 -0.11
C VAL A 139 15.32 3.37 1.21
N THR A 140 16.17 4.05 1.99
CA THR A 140 16.57 3.61 3.32
C THR A 140 15.40 3.56 4.30
N ASP A 141 14.53 4.57 4.34
CA ASP A 141 13.37 4.57 5.25
C ASP A 141 12.33 3.52 4.83
N VAL A 142 12.16 3.28 3.52
CA VAL A 142 11.35 2.17 2.99
C VAL A 142 11.93 0.85 3.48
N ALA A 143 13.23 0.62 3.27
CA ALA A 143 13.94 -0.57 3.74
C ALA A 143 13.78 -0.78 5.25
N GLN A 144 13.98 0.27 6.06
CA GLN A 144 13.82 0.19 7.52
C GLN A 144 12.42 -0.25 7.95
N ARG A 145 11.36 0.15 7.22
CA ARG A 145 9.99 -0.27 7.52
C ARG A 145 9.72 -1.72 7.16
N VAL A 146 10.44 -2.28 6.19
CA VAL A 146 10.23 -3.65 5.72
C VAL A 146 11.17 -4.67 6.36
N VAL A 147 12.32 -4.25 6.91
CA VAL A 147 13.29 -5.12 7.61
C VAL A 147 12.62 -6.13 8.57
N PRO A 148 11.64 -5.74 9.42
CA PRO A 148 11.01 -6.69 10.35
C PRO A 148 10.28 -7.87 9.67
N PHE A 149 10.08 -7.81 8.36
CA PHE A 149 9.32 -8.79 7.58
C PHE A 149 10.19 -9.59 6.60
N VAL A 150 11.48 -9.31 6.50
CA VAL A 150 12.40 -9.99 5.59
C VAL A 150 13.27 -10.96 6.38
N GLU A 151 13.25 -12.24 6.01
CA GLU A 151 14.06 -13.23 6.71
C GLU A 151 15.56 -13.08 6.37
N GLY A 152 16.41 -13.32 7.38
CA GLY A 152 17.86 -13.24 7.20
C GLY A 152 18.43 -11.81 7.12
N VAL A 153 17.64 -10.79 7.47
CA VAL A 153 18.04 -9.38 7.51
C VAL A 153 17.83 -8.77 8.89
N ASP A 154 18.84 -8.08 9.39
CA ASP A 154 18.81 -7.35 10.66
C ASP A 154 18.81 -5.82 10.46
N GLU A 155 19.30 -5.34 9.31
CA GLU A 155 19.47 -3.92 9.01
C GLU A 155 19.04 -3.55 7.57
N ALA A 156 18.59 -2.30 7.39
CA ALA A 156 18.11 -1.78 6.10
C ALA A 156 19.15 -1.85 4.97
N SER A 157 20.44 -1.80 5.31
CA SER A 157 21.55 -1.91 4.36
C SER A 157 21.58 -3.27 3.65
N GLN A 158 21.11 -4.33 4.32
CA GLN A 158 21.10 -5.69 3.80
C GLN A 158 19.94 -5.92 2.83
N VAL A 159 18.82 -5.21 2.98
CA VAL A 159 17.66 -5.32 2.08
C VAL A 159 18.06 -4.98 0.63
N ALA A 160 18.87 -3.94 0.43
CA ALA A 160 19.33 -3.56 -0.90
C ALA A 160 20.28 -4.60 -1.52
N ALA A 161 20.99 -5.37 -0.70
CA ALA A 161 21.90 -6.42 -1.15
C ALA A 161 21.16 -7.68 -1.61
N LEU A 162 19.96 -7.94 -1.08
CA LEU A 162 19.12 -9.09 -1.47
C LEU A 162 18.57 -8.99 -2.90
N VAL A 163 18.44 -7.77 -3.42
CA VAL A 163 17.92 -7.48 -4.77
C VAL A 163 19.04 -7.45 -5.82
N GLN A 164 20.31 -7.57 -5.40
CA GLN A 164 21.49 -7.46 -6.27
C GLN A 164 22.17 -8.81 -6.57
N THR A 165 21.56 -9.93 -6.18
CA THR A 165 22.07 -11.27 -6.50
C THR A 165 21.35 -11.86 -7.70
N GLU A 166 21.82 -11.55 -8.91
CA GLU A 166 22.37 -12.48 -9.93
C GLU A 166 22.80 -11.69 -11.19
#